data_AF-A0A4Q0VS78-F1
#
_entry.id   AF-A0A4Q0VS78-F1
#
_cell.length_a   1.000
_cell.length_b   1.000
_cell.length_c   1.000
_cell.angle_alpha   90.00
_cell.angle_beta   90.00
_cell.angle_gamma   90.00
#
_symmetry.space_group_name_H-M   'P 1'
#
loop_
_entity.id
_entity.type
_entity.pdbx_description
1 polymer ?
#
loop_
_entity_poly.entity_id
_entity_poly.type
_entity_poly.pdbx_seq_one_letter_code
_entity_poly.pdbx_strand_id
1 'polypeptide(L)' 'MIDFSWKVFSMTGNVDTYLIMKEIERDTTQSLEEFTEKLDEIDAPTN' A
#
# COMPACT_ATOMS: atom_id res chain seq x y z
N MET A 1 3.16 -2.40 7.30
CA MET A 1 4.27 -2.58 6.33
C MET A 1 5.39 -1.56 6.48
N ILE A 2 5.14 -0.33 6.95
CA ILE A 2 6.16 0.71 7.17
C ILE A 2 7.42 0.22 7.91
N ASP A 3 7.26 -0.69 8.88
CA ASP A 3 8.41 -1.22 9.64
C ASP A 3 9.37 -2.09 8.81
N PHE A 4 8.89 -2.71 7.72
CA PHE A 4 9.70 -3.60 6.89
C PHE A 4 10.56 -2.81 5.90
N SER A 5 9.96 -1.89 5.13
CA SER A 5 10.69 -1.03 4.21
C SER A 5 11.69 -0.12 4.94
N TRP A 6 11.32 0.40 6.12
CA TRP A 6 12.23 1.17 6.98
C TRP A 6 13.39 0.34 7.55
N LYS A 7 13.15 -0.91 7.97
CA LYS A 7 14.22 -1.82 8.42
C LYS A 7 15.19 -2.15 7.29
N VAL A 8 14.70 -2.48 6.11
CA VAL A 8 15.55 -2.80 4.95
C VAL A 8 16.43 -1.61 4.59
N PHE A 9 15.86 -0.39 4.56
CA PHE A 9 16.63 0.82 4.37
C PHE A 9 17.67 1.04 5.48
N SER A 10 17.28 0.90 6.75
CA SER A 10 18.18 1.08 7.88
C SER A 10 19.34 0.07 7.90
N MET A 11 19.12 -1.14 7.36
CA MET A 11 20.14 -2.19 7.30
C MET A 11 21.07 -2.06 6.09
N THR A 12 20.55 -1.58 4.94
CA THR A 12 21.30 -1.56 3.67
C THR A 12 21.78 -0.18 3.26
N GLY A 13 21.16 0.88 3.80
CA GLY A 13 21.34 2.27 3.35
C GLY A 13 20.93 2.50 1.89
N ASN A 14 20.31 1.52 1.23
CA ASN A 14 20.03 1.57 -0.20
C ASN A 14 18.71 2.28 -0.46
N VAL A 15 18.82 3.52 -0.95
CA VAL A 15 17.66 4.38 -1.25
C VAL A 15 16.83 3.85 -2.41
N ASP A 16 17.45 3.25 -3.42
CA ASP A 16 16.76 2.74 -4.61
C ASP A 16 15.80 1.61 -4.23
N THR A 17 16.24 0.70 -3.37
CA THR A 17 15.42 -0.40 -2.85
C THR A 17 14.24 0.12 -2.03
N TYR A 18 14.44 1.15 -1.21
CA TYR A 18 13.38 1.76 -0.44
C TYR A 18 12.32 2.43 -1.33
N LEU A 19 12.74 3.13 -2.39
CA LEU A 19 11.84 3.77 -3.33
C LEU A 19 11.00 2.75 -4.11
N ILE A 20 11.61 1.66 -4.59
CA ILE A 20 10.88 0.56 -5.26
C ILE A 20 9.86 -0.07 -4.30
N MET A 21 10.25 -0.35 -3.06
CA MET A 21 9.32 -0.90 -2.06
C MET A 21 8.15 0.06 -1.78
N LYS A 22 8.44 1.36 -1.70
CA LYS A 22 7.42 2.41 -1.52
C LYS A 22 6.44 2.51 -2.69
N GLU A 23 6.92 2.29 -3.91
CA GLU A 23 6.08 2.28 -5.11
C GLU A 23 5.13 1.07 -5.10
N ILE A 24 5.65 -0.13 -4.82
CA ILE A 24 4.84 -1.34 -4.68
C ILE A 24 3.81 -1.22 -3.54
N GLU A 25 4.21 -0.66 -2.39
CA GLU A 25 3.29 -0.37 -1.27
C GLU A 25 2.17 0.59 -1.70
N ARG A 26 2.49 1.62 -2.49
CA ARG A 26 1.52 2.60 -3.00
C ARG A 26 0.53 1.95 -3.97
N ASP A 27 1.02 1.18 -4.92
CA ASP A 27 0.19 0.49 -5.91
C ASP A 27 -0.74 -0.53 -5.23
N THR A 28 -0.24 -1.23 -4.22
CA THR A 28 -1.04 -2.18 -3.43
C THR A 28 -2.10 -1.45 -2.60
N THR A 29 -1.75 -0.31 -1.98
CA THR A 29 -2.68 0.46 -1.15
C THR A 29 -3.77 1.10 -2.01
N GLN A 30 -3.40 1.69 -3.15
CA GLN A 30 -4.36 2.27 -4.09
C GLN A 30 -5.31 1.19 -4.63
N SER A 31 -4.80 0.00 -4.99
CA SER A 31 -5.65 -1.11 -5.42
C SER A 31 -6.59 -1.59 -4.30
N LEU A 32 -6.17 -1.52 -3.04
CA LEU A 32 -6.99 -1.90 -1.89
C LEU A 32 -8.04 -0.83 -1.56
N GLU A 33 -7.71 0.45 -1.70
CA GLU A 33 -8.64 1.57 -1.55
C GLU A 33 -9.72 1.51 -2.65
N GLU A 34 -9.34 1.31 -3.91
CA GLU A 34 -10.31 1.12 -5.01
C GLU A 34 -11.20 -0.12 -4.81
N PHE A 35 -10.67 -1.18 -4.20
CA PHE A 35 -11.46 -2.36 -3.86
C PHE A 35 -12.39 -2.11 -2.67
N THR A 36 -11.94 -1.35 -1.67
CA THR A 36 -12.73 -1.00 -0.48
C THR A 36 -13.87 -0.05 -0.84
N GLU A 37 -13.61 0.98 -1.66
CA GLU A 37 -14.66 1.88 -2.17
C GLU A 37 -15.73 1.12 -2.96
N LYS A 38 -15.33 0.16 -3.82
CA LYS A 38 -16.28 -0.70 -4.53
C LYS A 38 -17.09 -1.61 -3.60
N LEU A 39 -16.51 -2.06 -2.49
CA LEU A 39 -17.25 -2.87 -1.51
C LEU A 39 -18.25 -2.02 -0.72
N ASP A 40 -17.88 -0.80 -0.33
CA ASP A 40 -18.77 0.14 0.37
C ASP A 40 -19.95 0.59 -0.54
N GLU A 41 -19.76 0.66 -1.86
CA GLU A 41 -20.86 0.90 -2.82
C GLU A 41 -21.84 -0.28 -2.94
N ILE A 42 -21.38 -1.53 -2.73
CA ILE A 42 -22.20 -2.74 -2.87
C ILE A 42 -23.06 -3.00 -1.62
N ASP A 43 -22.63 -2.54 -0.44
CA ASP A 43 -23.34 -2.77 0.84
C ASP A 43 -24.30 -1.63 1.22
N ALA A 44 -24.55 -0.67 0.33
CA ALA A 44 -25.59 0.33 0.53
C ALA A 44 -26.98 -0.34 0.43
N PRO A 45 -27.81 -0.37 1.50
CA PRO A 45 -29.13 -0.98 1.42
C PRO A 45 -29.95 -0.19 0.40
N THR A 46 -30.31 -0.86 -0.69
CA THR A 46 -31.20 -0.31 -1.71
C THR A 46 -32.58 -0.16 -1.07
N ASN A 47 -32.97 1.07 -0.74
CA ASN A 47 -34.32 1.44 -0.32
C ASN A 47 -35.05 2.09 -1.51
#